data_AF-A0A147EWZ5-F1
#
_entry.id   AF-A0A147EWZ5-F1
#
_cell.length_a   1.000
_cell.length_b   1.000
_cell.length_c   1.000
_cell.angle_alpha   90.00
_cell.angle_beta   90.00
_cell.angle_gamma   90.00
#
_symmetry.space_group_name_H-M   'P 1'
#
loop_
_entity.id
_entity.type
_entity.pdbx_description
1 polymer ?
#
loop_
_entity_poly.entity_id
_entity_poly.type
_entity_poly.pdbx_seq_one_letter_code
_entity_poly.pdbx_strand_id
1 'polypeptide(L)'
;MAPIWESSSFRHDIDKHDQIYAMLNATYTASVPEEARNGGVVRLFIGPEHAQTEREVEILVEEFSDGREARIFHAMHLGSKFRSYREENPDG
;
A
#
# COMPACT_ATOMS: atom_id res chain seq x y z
N MET A 1 13.16 -8.34 -9.31
CA MET A 1 13.41 -6.90 -9.53
C MET A 1 12.92 -6.14 -8.32
N ALA A 2 13.54 -5.03 -7.97
CA ALA A 2 13.05 -4.17 -6.89
C ALA A 2 11.86 -3.34 -7.42
N PRO A 3 10.86 -2.99 -6.59
CA PRO A 3 9.78 -2.12 -7.04
C PRO A 3 10.28 -0.70 -7.25
N ILE A 4 9.57 0.04 -8.11
CA ILE A 4 9.76 1.47 -8.34
C ILE A 4 8.94 2.23 -7.29
N TRP A 5 9.58 3.15 -6.57
CA TRP A 5 8.89 4.13 -5.73
C TRP A 5 8.60 5.38 -6.54
N GLU A 6 7.32 5.63 -6.79
CA GLU A 6 6.88 6.87 -7.43
C GLU A 6 6.98 8.03 -6.45
N SER A 7 7.27 9.24 -6.96
CA SER A 7 7.34 10.45 -6.14
C SER A 7 6.04 10.74 -5.40
N SER A 8 4.89 10.30 -5.92
CA SER A 8 3.59 10.43 -5.27
C SER A 8 3.46 9.63 -3.97
N SER A 9 4.20 8.52 -3.80
CA SER A 9 4.17 7.73 -2.56
C SER A 9 4.71 8.50 -1.35
N PHE A 10 5.53 9.53 -1.56
CA PHE A 10 6.12 10.35 -0.50
C PHE A 10 5.28 11.59 -0.16
N ARG A 11 4.15 11.83 -0.84
CA ARG A 11 3.36 13.08 -0.72
C ARG A 11 2.81 13.31 0.69
N HIS A 12 2.56 12.24 1.44
CA HIS A 12 1.94 12.29 2.76
C HIS A 12 2.96 12.07 3.89
N ASP A 13 4.24 12.37 3.64
CA ASP A 13 5.31 12.35 4.64
C ASP A 13 5.55 10.95 5.26
N ILE A 14 5.26 9.90 4.50
CA ILE A 14 5.64 8.53 4.84
C ILE A 14 6.95 8.22 4.12
N ASP A 15 8.03 8.05 4.87
CA ASP A 15 9.33 7.77 4.29
C ASP A 15 9.41 6.34 3.71
N LYS A 16 10.47 6.06 2.97
CA LYS A 16 10.65 4.76 2.32
C LYS A 16 10.79 3.61 3.33
N HIS A 17 11.43 3.83 4.47
CA HIS A 17 11.64 2.81 5.48
C HIS A 17 10.34 2.41 6.15
N ASP A 18 9.50 3.39 6.49
CA ASP A 18 8.17 3.17 7.06
C ASP A 18 7.24 2.50 6.05
N GLN A 19 7.31 2.89 4.77
CA GLN A 19 6.58 2.19 3.70
C GLN A 19 6.96 0.71 3.61
N ILE A 20 8.27 0.41 3.60
CA ILE A 20 8.76 -0.97 3.58
C ILE A 20 8.33 -1.71 4.84
N TYR A 21 8.43 -1.06 6.01
CA TYR A 21 8.06 -1.67 7.28
C TYR A 21 6.58 -2.04 7.31
N ALA A 22 5.70 -1.12 6.91
CA ALA A 22 4.26 -1.35 6.84
C ALA A 22 3.88 -2.46 5.85
N MET A 23 4.55 -2.54 4.69
CA MET A 23 4.34 -3.64 3.72
C MET A 23 4.78 -5.00 4.29
N LEU A 24 5.94 -5.05 4.96
CA LEU A 24 6.48 -6.30 5.52
C LEU A 24 5.72 -6.78 6.77
N ASN A 25 5.10 -5.85 7.51
CA ASN A 25 4.34 -6.12 8.73
C ASN A 25 2.84 -5.87 8.53
N ALA A 26 2.36 -5.98 7.29
CA ALA A 26 0.97 -5.71 6.97
C ALA A 26 0.03 -6.62 7.79
N THR A 27 -0.94 -6.00 8.46
CA THR A 27 -2.00 -6.69 9.21
C THR A 27 -3.20 -6.96 8.33
N TYR A 28 -3.28 -6.29 7.18
CA TYR A 28 -4.33 -6.49 6.18
C TYR A 28 -3.77 -6.28 4.78
N THR A 29 -4.17 -7.15 3.86
CA THR A 29 -3.85 -7.06 2.44
C THR A 29 -5.06 -7.38 1.60
N ALA A 30 -5.32 -6.58 0.57
CA ALA A 30 -6.47 -6.80 -0.32
C ALA A 30 -6.15 -6.42 -1.76
N SER A 31 -6.92 -6.96 -2.70
CA SER A 31 -6.85 -6.55 -4.10
C SER A 31 -7.90 -5.48 -4.40
N VAL A 32 -7.48 -4.31 -4.85
CA VAL A 32 -8.35 -3.16 -5.15
C VAL A 32 -8.26 -2.81 -6.64
N PRO A 33 -8.84 -3.64 -7.54
CA PRO A 33 -8.67 -3.49 -8.98
C PRO A 33 -9.19 -2.16 -9.53
N GLU A 34 -10.12 -1.51 -8.84
CA GLU A 34 -10.63 -0.18 -9.17
C GLU A 34 -9.58 0.94 -9.09
N GLU A 35 -8.49 0.73 -8.34
CA GLU A 35 -7.38 1.69 -8.23
C GLU A 35 -6.33 1.53 -9.34
N ALA A 36 -6.46 0.51 -10.20
CA ALA A 36 -5.50 0.24 -11.27
C ALA A 36 -5.54 1.32 -12.37
N ARG A 37 -4.36 1.70 -12.87
CA ARG A 37 -4.22 2.80 -13.85
C ARG A 37 -3.44 2.43 -15.09
N ASN A 38 -2.53 1.45 -15.00
CA ASN A 38 -1.57 1.10 -16.05
C ASN A 38 -1.75 -0.34 -16.55
N GLY A 39 -2.96 -0.90 -16.39
CA GLY A 39 -3.28 -2.29 -16.75
C GLY A 39 -2.63 -3.31 -15.82
N GLY A 40 -2.24 -2.91 -14.60
CA GLY A 40 -1.81 -3.81 -13.53
C GLY A 40 -2.97 -4.18 -12.59
N VAL A 41 -2.65 -4.90 -11.52
CA VAL A 41 -3.55 -5.14 -10.38
C VAL A 41 -3.00 -4.36 -9.20
N VAL A 42 -3.85 -3.58 -8.54
CA VAL A 42 -3.43 -2.85 -7.34
C VAL A 42 -3.69 -3.71 -6.10
N ARG A 43 -2.63 -3.90 -5.32
CA ARG A 43 -2.69 -4.48 -3.99
C ARG A 43 -2.58 -3.39 -2.94
N LEU A 44 -3.51 -3.41 -2.00
CA LEU A 44 -3.50 -2.62 -0.78
C LEU A 44 -2.76 -3.38 0.31
N PHE A 45 -1.90 -2.66 1.01
CA PHE A 45 -1.29 -3.09 2.27
C PHE A 45 -1.70 -2.09 3.36
N ILE A 46 -2.17 -2.59 4.50
CA ILE A 46 -2.36 -1.80 5.72
C ILE A 46 -1.49 -2.44 6.79
N GLY A 47 -0.64 -1.63 7.42
CA GLY A 47 0.26 -2.10 8.47
C GLY A 47 0.74 -0.96 9.37
N PRO A 48 1.41 -1.28 10.48
CA PRO A 48 2.01 -0.28 11.36
C PRO A 48 3.09 0.51 10.63
N GLU A 49 3.17 1.83 10.89
CA GLU A 49 4.20 2.72 10.32
C GLU A 49 5.61 2.25 10.70
N HIS A 50 5.84 1.95 11.98
CA HIS A 50 7.07 1.35 12.50
C HIS A 50 6.82 0.59 13.83
N ALA A 51 7.84 -0.09 14.36
CA ALA A 51 7.72 -0.98 15.53
C ALA A 51 7.24 -0.33 16.85
N GLN A 52 7.27 0.99 16.95
CA GLN A 52 7.04 1.73 18.21
C GLN A 52 5.82 2.66 18.12
N THR A 53 4.87 2.39 17.22
CA THR A 53 3.67 3.22 17.05
C THR A 53 2.43 2.38 16.75
N GLU A 54 1.27 2.89 17.14
CA GLU A 54 -0.05 2.35 16.78
C GLU A 54 -0.61 2.97 15.49
N ARG A 55 0.13 3.92 14.89
CA ARG A 55 -0.26 4.52 13.61
C ARG A 55 -0.16 3.47 12.50
N GLU A 56 -1.25 3.30 11.78
CA GLU A 56 -1.29 2.46 10.58
C GLU A 56 -1.07 3.31 9.33
N VAL A 57 -0.44 2.72 8.33
CA VAL A 57 -0.19 3.27 7.00
C VAL A 57 -0.90 2.38 5.99
N GLU A 58 -1.60 3.01 5.05
CA GLU A 58 -2.12 2.38 3.84
C GLU A 58 -1.14 2.60 2.69
N ILE A 59 -0.87 1.54 1.91
CA ILE A 59 0.06 1.56 0.78
C ILE A 59 -0.60 0.87 -0.41
N LEU A 60 -0.57 1.52 -1.58
CA LEU A 60 -1.01 0.92 -2.83
C LEU A 60 0.17 0.59 -3.72
N VAL A 61 0.19 -0.66 -4.18
CA VAL A 61 1.20 -1.20 -5.07
C VAL A 61 0.52 -1.72 -6.33
N GLU A 62 0.91 -1.21 -7.49
CA GLU A 62 0.47 -1.74 -8.78
C GLU A 62 1.44 -2.85 -9.22
N GLU A 63 0.94 -4.08 -9.30
CA GLU A 63 1.66 -5.27 -9.73
C GLU A 63 1.31 -5.59 -11.20
N PHE A 64 2.31 -6.02 -11.98
CA PHE A 64 2.15 -6.36 -13.38
C PHE A 64 2.59 -7.80 -13.65
N SER A 65 1.80 -8.56 -14.42
CA SER A 65 2.09 -9.95 -14.78
C SER A 65 2.99 -10.09 -16.01
N ASP A 66 3.28 -9.00 -16.71
CA ASP A 66 4.05 -8.96 -17.96
C ASP A 66 5.55 -8.68 -17.76
N GLY A 67 6.05 -8.79 -16.53
CA GLY A 67 7.45 -8.62 -16.19
C GLY A 67 7.88 -7.17 -15.93
N ARG A 68 6.95 -6.19 -16.00
CA ARG A 68 7.21 -4.83 -15.51
C ARG A 68 7.44 -4.84 -14.00
N GLU A 69 8.26 -3.92 -13.53
CA GLU A 69 8.48 -3.70 -12.10
C GLU A 69 7.21 -3.20 -11.42
N ALA A 70 6.91 -3.73 -10.24
CA ALA A 70 5.81 -3.23 -9.43
C ALA A 70 6.04 -1.77 -9.04
N ARG A 71 4.96 -0.99 -8.92
CA ARG A 71 5.02 0.45 -8.63
C ARG A 71 4.34 0.76 -7.31
N ILE A 72 5.08 1.35 -6.40
CA ILE A 72 4.56 1.87 -5.13
C ILE A 72 4.21 3.33 -5.38
N PHE A 73 2.92 3.63 -5.47
CA PHE A 73 2.46 4.94 -5.96
C PHE A 73 1.66 5.75 -4.95
N HIS A 74 1.26 5.14 -3.84
CA HIS A 74 0.50 5.79 -2.77
C HIS A 74 0.95 5.24 -1.42
N ALA A 75 1.22 6.13 -0.48
CA ALA A 75 1.35 5.81 0.93
C ALA A 75 0.83 7.00 1.74
N MET A 76 0.04 6.71 2.78
CA MET A 76 -0.40 7.70 3.77
C MET A 76 -0.83 6.99 5.06
N HIS A 77 -1.00 7.73 6.14
CA HIS A 77 -1.69 7.19 7.33
C HIS A 77 -3.07 6.67 6.95
N LEU A 78 -3.48 5.56 7.57
CA LEU A 78 -4.74 4.87 7.26
C LEU A 78 -5.95 5.81 7.34
N GLY A 79 -6.51 6.10 6.16
CA GLY A 79 -7.65 6.96 5.97
C GLY A 79 -8.99 6.24 6.18
N SER A 80 -10.08 7.00 6.11
CA SER A 80 -11.44 6.45 6.29
C SER A 80 -11.82 5.45 5.20
N LYS A 81 -11.43 5.69 3.93
CA LYS A 81 -11.77 4.82 2.80
C LYS A 81 -11.31 3.38 3.04
N PHE A 82 -10.02 3.16 3.27
CA PHE A 82 -9.47 1.81 3.40
C PHE A 82 -9.69 1.21 4.79
N ARG A 83 -9.95 2.04 5.81
CA ARG A 83 -10.47 1.56 7.09
C ARG A 83 -11.85 0.91 6.92
N SER A 84 -12.80 1.61 6.28
CA SER A 84 -14.12 1.06 5.99
C SER A 84 -14.04 -0.14 5.05
N TYR A 85 -13.19 -0.07 4.02
CA TYR A 85 -12.97 -1.21 3.11
C TYR A 85 -12.52 -2.47 3.87
N ARG A 86 -11.57 -2.35 4.81
CA ARG A 86 -11.11 -3.46 5.66
C ARG A 86 -12.24 -4.03 6.53
N GLU A 87 -13.10 -3.18 7.06
CA GLU A 87 -14.25 -3.60 7.89
C GLU A 87 -15.32 -4.32 7.05
N GLU A 88 -15.55 -3.86 5.82
CA GLU A 88 -16.50 -4.46 4.87
C GLU A 88 -15.97 -5.75 4.22
N ASN A 89 -14.64 -5.87 4.09
CA ASN A 89 -13.94 -6.99 3.43
C ASN A 89 -12.88 -7.58 4.37
N PRO A 90 -13.27 -8.25 5.48
CA PRO A 90 -12.35 -8.68 6.53
C PRO A 90 -11.32 -9.71 6.08
N ASP A 91 -11.62 -10.49 5.03
CA ASP A 91 -10.75 -11.57 4.53
C ASP A 91 -9.78 -11.13 3.41
N GLY A 92 -9.91 -9.89 2.91
CA GLY A 92 -9.03 -9.31 1.88
C GLY A 92 -9.34 -9.70 0.43
#